data_AF-A0AAD4AFK0-F1
#
_entry.id   AF-A0AAD4AFK0-F1
#
_cell.length_a   1.000
_cell.length_b   1.000
_cell.length_c   1.000
_cell.angle_alpha   90.00
_cell.angle_beta   90.00
_cell.angle_gamma   90.00
#
_symmetry.space_group_name_H-M   'P 1'
#
loop_
_entity.id
_entity.type
_entity.pdbx_description
1 polymer ?
#
loop_
_entity_poly.entity_id
_entity_poly.type
_entity_poly.pdbx_seq_one_letter_code
_entity_poly.pdbx_strand_id
1 'polypeptide(L)'
;MHTVLKYTVQPGDTLALITISIRASAGVKAKEVIKANPHVNVALLSAHTLLKIPYCCAGGHFMYQTRTGDSVTSICEGLANAASLTVIDLINHNYAISKHKASLDLSKLKNDQVLSIPYSPALHVVTAIP
;
A
#
# COMPACT_ATOMS: atom_id res chain seq x y z
N MET A 1 15.12 1.47 7.34
CA MET A 1 13.64 1.45 7.29
C MET A 1 13.26 1.14 5.86
N HIS A 2 12.66 -0.04 5.61
CA HIS A 2 12.34 -0.50 4.26
C HIS A 2 10.86 -0.16 3.98
N THR A 3 10.63 0.86 3.17
CA THR A 3 9.30 1.19 2.64
C THR A 3 9.07 0.37 1.39
N VAL A 4 8.03 -0.46 1.38
CA VAL A 4 7.68 -1.27 0.20
C VAL A 4 6.73 -0.58 -0.76
N LEU A 5 5.89 0.32 -0.24
CA LEU A 5 4.87 1.00 -1.02
C LEU A 5 4.65 2.40 -0.48
N LYS A 6 4.31 3.34 -1.36
CA LYS A 6 3.83 4.67 -0.95
C LYS A 6 2.38 4.80 -1.36
N TYR A 7 1.49 4.98 -0.39
CA TYR A 7 0.06 5.15 -0.61
C TYR A 7 -0.29 6.62 -0.51
N THR A 8 -1.05 7.15 -1.48
CA THR A 8 -1.63 8.49 -1.38
C THR A 8 -3.04 8.40 -0.82
N VAL A 9 -3.26 9.04 0.33
CA VAL A 9 -4.56 9.12 1.00
C VAL A 9 -5.59 9.76 0.08
N GLN A 10 -6.70 9.05 -0.12
CA GLN A 10 -7.85 9.54 -0.85
C GLN A 10 -8.86 10.21 0.10
N PRO A 11 -9.72 11.11 -0.40
CA PRO A 11 -10.76 11.73 0.41
C PRO A 11 -11.69 10.68 1.03
N GLY A 12 -11.79 10.70 2.37
CA GLY A 12 -12.60 9.76 3.15
C GLY A 12 -11.84 8.53 3.66
N ASP A 13 -10.57 8.36 3.31
CA ASP A 13 -9.74 7.30 3.87
C ASP A 13 -9.44 7.53 5.35
N THR A 14 -9.43 6.45 6.11
CA THR A 14 -8.89 6.40 7.48
C THR A 14 -7.75 5.40 7.53
N LEU A 15 -6.82 5.54 8.48
CA LEU A 15 -5.71 4.58 8.63
C LEU A 15 -6.20 3.14 8.76
N ALA A 16 -7.30 2.94 9.49
CA ALA A 16 -7.93 1.64 9.64
C ALA A 16 -8.40 1.10 8.29
N LEU A 17 -9.13 1.91 7.50
CA LEU A 17 -9.58 1.50 6.15
C LEU A 17 -8.40 1.21 5.23
N ILE A 18 -7.39 2.09 5.17
CA ILE A 18 -6.19 1.90 4.34
C ILE A 18 -5.50 0.58 4.70
N THR A 19 -5.30 0.34 5.99
CA THR A 19 -4.66 -0.89 6.46
C THR A 19 -5.49 -2.13 6.10
N ILE A 20 -6.81 -2.07 6.29
CA ILE A 20 -7.73 -3.16 5.92
C ILE A 20 -7.69 -3.39 4.40
N SER A 21 -7.74 -2.35 3.58
CA SER A 21 -7.69 -2.42 2.12
C SER A 21 -6.37 -2.99 1.60
N ILE A 22 -5.24 -2.57 2.16
CA ILE A 22 -3.92 -3.11 1.82
C ILE A 22 -3.85 -4.60 2.15
N ARG A 23 -4.29 -4.99 3.36
CA ARG A 23 -4.33 -6.41 3.77
C ARG A 23 -5.30 -7.23 2.94
N ALA A 24 -6.45 -6.69 2.60
CA ALA A 24 -7.44 -7.37 1.75
C ALA A 24 -6.93 -7.55 0.32
N SER A 25 -5.98 -6.72 -0.12
CA SER A 25 -5.31 -6.81 -1.41
C SER A 25 -3.99 -7.57 -1.34
N ALA A 26 -3.55 -7.99 -0.15
CA ALA A 26 -2.37 -8.80 0.01
C ALA A 26 -2.62 -10.17 -0.65
N GLY A 27 -1.80 -10.51 -1.64
CA GLY A 27 -1.98 -11.72 -2.46
C GLY A 27 -2.66 -11.49 -3.82
N VAL A 28 -3.10 -10.27 -4.12
CA VAL A 28 -3.56 -9.92 -5.48
C VAL A 28 -2.40 -10.05 -6.45
N LYS A 29 -2.61 -10.84 -7.51
CA LYS A 29 -1.61 -11.05 -8.56
C LYS A 29 -1.67 -9.93 -9.60
N ALA A 30 -0.55 -9.63 -10.23
CA ALA A 30 -0.46 -8.60 -11.28
C ALA A 30 -1.54 -8.75 -12.36
N LYS A 31 -1.85 -9.98 -12.78
CA LYS A 31 -2.92 -10.29 -13.74
C LYS A 31 -4.31 -9.79 -13.32
N GLU A 32 -4.64 -9.84 -12.03
CA GLU A 32 -5.94 -9.38 -11.52
C GLU A 32 -6.01 -7.86 -11.52
N VAL A 33 -4.90 -7.19 -11.19
CA VAL A 33 -4.78 -5.73 -11.29
C VAL A 33 -4.87 -5.28 -12.75
N ILE A 34 -4.20 -5.97 -13.68
CA ILE A 34 -4.27 -5.69 -15.12
C ILE A 34 -5.72 -5.83 -15.62
N LYS A 35 -6.40 -6.92 -15.22
CA LYS A 35 -7.79 -7.18 -15.59
C LYS A 35 -8.76 -6.15 -15.03
N ALA A 36 -8.52 -5.65 -13.82
CA ALA A 36 -9.31 -4.59 -13.20
C ALA A 36 -9.05 -3.20 -13.82
N ASN A 37 -7.91 -3.02 -14.50
CA ASN A 37 -7.50 -1.76 -15.13
C ASN A 37 -7.18 -1.92 -16.62
N PRO A 38 -8.15 -2.32 -17.46
CA PRO A 38 -7.92 -2.47 -18.90
C PRO A 38 -7.58 -1.13 -19.58
N HIS A 39 -7.86 -0.01 -18.92
CA HIS A 39 -7.61 1.35 -19.43
C HIS A 39 -6.19 1.87 -19.14
N VAL A 40 -5.40 1.17 -18.32
CA VAL A 40 -4.05 1.60 -17.94
C VAL A 40 -3.02 0.78 -18.70
N ASN A 41 -2.10 1.44 -19.39
CA ASN A 41 -0.99 0.77 -20.01
C ASN A 41 0.02 0.35 -18.93
N VAL A 42 -0.06 -0.91 -18.51
CA VAL A 42 0.79 -1.46 -17.44
C VAL A 42 2.28 -1.52 -17.79
N ALA A 43 2.64 -1.37 -19.08
CA ALA A 43 4.03 -1.22 -19.52
C ALA A 43 4.58 0.19 -19.28
N LEU A 44 3.71 1.20 -19.16
CA LEU A 44 4.05 2.61 -18.99
C LEU A 44 3.14 3.21 -17.91
N LEU A 45 3.41 2.86 -16.65
CA LEU A 45 2.73 3.50 -15.52
C LEU A 45 3.21 4.94 -15.38
N SER A 46 2.38 5.88 -15.84
CA SER A 46 2.59 7.30 -15.58
C SER A 46 2.42 7.58 -14.10
N ALA A 47 3.32 8.38 -13.53
CA ALA A 47 3.18 8.85 -12.16
C ALA A 47 1.83 9.55 -11.96
N HIS A 48 1.23 9.37 -10.79
CA HIS A 48 -0.06 9.92 -10.37
C HIS A 48 -1.28 9.28 -11.04
N THR A 49 -1.13 8.15 -11.75
CA THR A 49 -2.26 7.41 -12.29
C THR A 49 -3.00 6.67 -11.18
N LEU A 50 -4.32 6.82 -11.11
CA LEU A 50 -5.18 6.08 -10.20
C LEU A 50 -5.44 4.67 -10.75
N LEU A 51 -4.96 3.68 -10.01
CA LEU A 51 -5.07 2.27 -10.30
C LEU A 51 -6.10 1.62 -9.36
N LYS A 52 -7.07 0.91 -9.92
CA LYS A 52 -8.06 0.15 -9.14
C LYS A 52 -7.48 -1.19 -8.75
N ILE A 53 -7.14 -1.37 -7.48
CA ILE A 53 -6.61 -2.64 -7.02
C ILE A 53 -7.77 -3.44 -6.39
N PRO A 54 -8.15 -4.58 -6.98
CA PRO A 54 -9.22 -5.41 -6.44
C PRO A 54 -8.79 -6.07 -5.13
N TYR A 55 -9.74 -6.42 -4.25
CA TYR A 55 -9.44 -7.23 -3.07
C TYR A 55 -9.36 -8.72 -3.44
N CYS A 56 -8.44 -9.45 -2.80
CA CYS A 56 -8.27 -10.89 -3.04
C CYS A 56 -9.43 -11.71 -2.46
N CYS A 57 -9.93 -11.32 -1.28
CA CYS A 57 -10.89 -12.11 -0.50
C CYS A 57 -12.23 -11.39 -0.26
N ALA A 58 -12.43 -10.19 -0.80
CA ALA A 58 -13.64 -9.38 -0.60
C ALA A 58 -14.15 -8.81 -1.93
N GLY A 59 -15.46 -8.61 -2.05
CA GLY A 59 -16.02 -7.85 -3.16
C GLY A 59 -15.69 -6.36 -2.99
N GLY A 60 -14.75 -5.84 -3.77
CA GLY A 60 -14.40 -4.43 -3.74
C GLY A 60 -13.07 -4.11 -4.44
N HIS A 61 -12.75 -2.81 -4.46
CA HIS A 61 -11.50 -2.29 -4.97
C HIS A 61 -11.05 -1.12 -4.10
N PHE A 62 -9.74 -0.89 -4.03
CA PHE A 62 -9.18 0.33 -3.47
C PHE A 62 -8.44 1.11 -4.55
N MET A 63 -8.40 2.42 -4.40
CA MET A 63 -7.73 3.31 -5.35
C MET A 63 -6.29 3.50 -4.91
N TYR A 64 -5.36 3.02 -5.73
CA TYR A 64 -3.94 3.21 -5.53
C TYR A 64 -3.41 4.25 -6.51
N GLN A 65 -2.82 5.33 -6.00
CA GLN A 65 -2.13 6.27 -6.86
C GLN A 65 -0.68 5.81 -7.09
N THR A 66 -0.37 5.50 -8.34
CA THR A 66 0.97 5.09 -8.78
C THR A 66 1.94 6.26 -8.73
N ARG A 67 3.23 6.01 -8.50
CA ARG A 67 4.31 6.99 -8.58
C ARG A 67 5.27 6.67 -9.71
N THR A 68 6.12 7.66 -10.03
CA THR A 68 7.19 7.50 -11.02
C THR A 68 8.08 6.32 -10.63
N GLY A 69 8.15 5.31 -11.50
CA GLY A 69 8.96 4.10 -11.30
C GLY A 69 8.23 2.93 -10.64
N ASP A 70 6.96 3.07 -10.26
CA ASP A 70 6.18 1.93 -9.81
C ASP A 70 5.85 0.99 -10.98
N SER A 71 5.93 -0.32 -10.72
CA SER A 71 5.51 -1.39 -11.62
C SER A 71 4.39 -2.19 -10.97
N VAL A 72 3.48 -2.77 -11.76
CA VAL A 72 2.39 -3.61 -11.23
C VAL A 72 2.96 -4.76 -10.37
N THR A 73 4.10 -5.32 -10.77
CA THR A 73 4.84 -6.33 -9.99
C THR A 73 5.28 -5.81 -8.64
N SER A 74 5.95 -4.65 -8.58
CA SER A 74 6.39 -4.01 -7.33
C SER A 74 5.22 -3.63 -6.42
N ILE A 75 4.10 -3.18 -7.00
CA ILE A 75 2.90 -2.86 -6.23
C ILE A 75 2.30 -4.14 -5.62
N CYS A 76 2.10 -5.18 -6.43
CA CYS A 76 1.59 -6.47 -5.94
C CYS A 76 2.51 -7.08 -4.88
N GLU A 77 3.82 -7.00 -5.08
CA GLU A 77 4.82 -7.48 -4.13
C GLU A 77 4.78 -6.64 -2.83
N GLY A 78 4.69 -5.32 -2.94
CA GLY A 78 4.54 -4.43 -1.79
C GLY A 78 3.25 -4.69 -0.99
N LEU A 79 2.15 -5.00 -1.67
CA LEU A 79 0.89 -5.40 -1.03
C LEU A 79 1.00 -6.76 -0.34
N ALA A 80 1.62 -7.75 -0.98
CA ALA A 80 1.88 -9.05 -0.38
C ALA A 80 2.79 -8.92 0.87
N ASN A 81 3.79 -8.04 0.79
CA ASN A 81 4.70 -7.72 1.88
C ASN A 81 4.08 -6.87 2.98
N ALA A 82 2.86 -6.36 2.80
CA ALA A 82 2.10 -5.60 3.80
C ALA A 82 0.89 -6.39 4.33
N ALA A 83 0.87 -7.72 4.15
CA ALA A 83 -0.23 -8.59 4.58
C ALA A 83 -0.54 -8.54 6.08
N SER A 84 0.49 -8.29 6.91
CA SER A 84 0.38 -8.16 8.36
C SER A 84 0.53 -6.73 8.87
N LEU A 85 0.38 -5.75 7.99
CA LEU A 85 0.42 -4.33 8.36
C LEU A 85 -0.64 -4.03 9.43
N THR A 86 -0.24 -3.39 10.53
CA THR A 86 -1.19 -2.83 11.50
C THR A 86 -1.21 -1.30 11.41
N VAL A 87 -2.29 -0.69 11.91
CA VAL A 87 -2.39 0.78 12.01
C VAL A 87 -1.24 1.32 12.86
N ILE A 88 -0.86 0.61 13.92
CA ILE A 88 0.24 1.00 14.82
C ILE A 88 1.59 0.93 14.08
N ASP A 89 1.85 -0.13 13.32
CA ASP A 89 3.06 -0.25 12.50
C ASP A 89 3.15 0.87 11.47
N LEU A 90 2.03 1.17 10.79
CA LEU A 90 1.96 2.25 9.82
C LEU A 90 2.27 3.60 10.49
N ILE A 91 1.70 3.86 11.66
CA ILE A 91 1.95 5.08 12.44
C ILE A 91 3.42 5.16 12.84
N ASN A 92 3.95 4.13 13.49
CA ASN A 92 5.33 4.10 13.99
C ASN A 92 6.34 4.28 12.86
N HIS A 93 6.12 3.63 11.72
CA HIS A 93 6.99 3.74 10.56
C HIS A 93 6.98 5.14 9.95
N ASN A 94 5.79 5.71 9.72
CA ASN A 94 5.67 7.06 9.18
C ASN A 94 6.20 8.11 10.16
N TYR A 95 6.00 7.92 11.46
CA TYR A 95 6.56 8.76 12.50
C TYR A 95 8.09 8.71 12.52
N ALA A 96 8.68 7.52 12.39
CA ALA A 96 10.12 7.36 12.40
C ALA A 96 10.80 7.92 11.14
N ILE A 97 10.11 7.89 9.99
CA ILE A 97 10.54 8.56 8.74
C ILE A 97 10.37 10.09 8.86
N SER A 98 9.29 10.53 9.49
CA SER A 98 9.01 11.93 9.78
C SER A 98 9.88 12.40 10.95
N LYS A 99 11.20 12.57 10.74
CA LYS A 99 12.14 13.16 11.71
C LYS A 99 11.70 14.51 12.30
N HIS A 100 10.66 15.15 11.76
CA HIS A 100 9.97 16.30 12.34
C HIS A 100 8.64 15.87 13.00
N LYS A 101 8.72 15.76 14.32
CA LYS A 101 7.76 15.25 15.31
C LYS A 101 6.42 16.01 15.42
N ALA A 102 6.12 17.01 14.58
CA ALA A 102 5.17 18.07 14.93
C ALA A 102 3.95 18.26 14.00
N SER A 103 3.82 17.55 12.87
CA SER A 103 2.72 17.84 11.93
C SER A 103 2.22 16.63 11.14
N LEU A 104 2.28 15.45 11.73
CA LEU A 104 1.59 14.28 11.18
C LEU A 104 0.56 13.80 12.20
N ASP A 105 -0.52 14.58 12.34
CA ASP A 105 -1.75 14.09 12.97
C ASP A 105 -2.31 12.99 12.07
N LEU A 106 -1.81 11.77 12.26
CA LEU A 106 -2.28 10.56 11.60
C LEU A 106 -3.77 10.28 11.93
N SER A 107 -4.28 10.89 13.00
CA SER A 107 -5.70 10.99 13.35
C SER A 107 -6.51 11.90 12.42
N LYS A 108 -5.86 12.77 11.64
CA LYS A 108 -6.45 13.68 10.64
C LYS A 108 -5.63 13.60 9.35
N LEU A 109 -5.77 12.49 8.65
CA LEU A 109 -5.15 12.33 7.33
C LEU A 109 -5.60 13.48 6.41
N LYS A 110 -4.64 14.15 5.77
CA LYS A 110 -4.92 15.13 4.72
C LYS A 110 -5.11 14.39 3.39
N ASN A 111 -6.02 14.89 2.56
CA ASN A 111 -6.10 14.44 1.17
C ASN A 111 -4.76 14.67 0.48
N ASP A 112 -4.35 13.76 -0.41
CA ASP A 112 -3.04 13.77 -1.08
C ASP A 112 -1.83 13.56 -0.16
N GLN A 113 -2.06 13.25 1.12
CA GLN A 113 -0.98 12.89 2.02
C GLN A 113 -0.40 11.53 1.63
N VAL A 114 0.93 11.46 1.58
CA VAL A 114 1.64 10.25 1.17
C VAL A 114 2.08 9.50 2.41
N LEU A 115 1.54 8.30 2.56
CA LEU A 115 1.91 7.35 3.61
C LEU A 115 2.92 6.34 3.07
N SER A 116 4.02 6.18 3.80
CA SER A 116 5.03 5.16 3.55
C SER A 116 4.62 3.87 4.24
N ILE A 117 4.24 2.86 3.45
CA ILE A 117 3.84 1.55 3.97
C ILE A 117 5.10 0.76 4.35
N PRO A 118 5.24 0.34 5.63
CA PRO A 118 6.36 -0.49 6.04
C PRO A 118 6.29 -1.89 5.42
N TYR A 119 7.47 -2.49 5.27
CA TYR A 119 7.60 -3.93 5.09
C TYR A 119 7.12 -4.66 6.35
N SER A 120 6.00 -5.37 6.27
CA SER A 120 5.43 -6.18 7.35
C SER A 120 4.91 -7.50 6.77
N PRO A 121 5.82 -8.38 6.32
CA PRO A 121 5.43 -9.67 5.79
C PRO A 121 4.65 -10.40 6.88
N ALA A 122 3.58 -11.11 6.49
CA ALA A 122 3.00 -12.10 7.39
C ALA A 122 4.11 -13.03 7.79
N LEU A 123 4.46 -13.03 9.09
CA LEU A 123 5.54 -13.81 9.71
C LEU A 123 5.67 -15.15 8.98
N HIS A 124 6.58 -15.21 8.02
CA HIS A 124 7.16 -16.49 7.67
C HIS A 124 7.97 -16.81 8.90
N VAL A 125 7.49 -17.82 9.63
CA VAL A 125 8.25 -18.65 10.55
C VAL A 125 9.73 -18.52 10.19
N VAL A 126 10.50 -18.05 11.16
CA VAL A 126 11.96 -18.14 11.13
C VAL A 126 12.28 -19.64 11.02
N THR A 127 12.35 -20.17 9.80
CA THR A 127 13.10 -21.39 9.52
C THR A 127 14.56 -20.99 9.41
N ALA A 128 15.17 -20.73 10.57
CA ALA A 128 16.60 -20.81 10.71
C ALA A 128 16.97 -22.29 10.84
N ILE A 129 17.52 -22.88 9.77
CA ILE A 129 18.32 -24.12 9.78
C ILE A 129 19.41 -23.89 8.72
N PRO A 130 20.70 -24.03 9.05
CA PRO A 130 21.35 -25.34 9.00
C PRO A 130 21.78 -25.89 10.37
#